data_AF-A0A919ABJ3-F1
#
_entry.id   AF-A0A919ABJ3-F1
#
_cell.length_a   1.000
_cell.length_b   1.000
_cell.length_c   1.000
_cell.angle_alpha   90.00
_cell.angle_beta   90.00
_cell.angle_gamma   90.00
#
_symmetry.space_group_name_H-M   'P 1'
#
loop_
_entity.id
_entity.type
_entity.pdbx_description
1 polymer ?
#
loop_
_entity_poly.entity_id
_entity_poly.type
_entity_poly.pdbx_seq_one_letter_code
_entity_poly.pdbx_strand_id
1 'polypeptide(L)'
;MTSPAPPPGDILYGCGFRLQDGDLVLAADPRKAEPQMVHGLANLEQALTLRLLTPFGTDPLNAGYGLDVRGAFTGAHDRRTAKELIRLEVVRTLGSDPRVREVTEVLFDDDPQFVTQVLAAGGRPSDHRTRQWQVLVTVETVQNVTTSVLIDVEF
;
A
#
# COMPACT_ATOMS: atom_id res chain seq x y z
N MET A 1 20.16 -23.52 7.16
CA MET A 1 20.02 -22.34 8.02
C MET A 1 18.57 -22.29 8.47
N THR A 2 18.30 -22.59 9.74
CA THR A 2 16.96 -22.51 10.32
C THR A 2 16.73 -21.07 10.77
N SER A 3 15.90 -20.33 10.04
CA SER A 3 15.41 -19.04 10.50
C SER A 3 14.66 -19.23 11.83
N PRO A 4 14.82 -18.35 12.82
CA PRO A 4 14.06 -18.44 14.06
C PRO A 4 12.56 -18.41 13.77
N ALA A 5 11.81 -19.27 14.46
CA ALA A 5 10.37 -19.34 14.29
C ALA A 5 9.73 -17.98 14.63
N PRO A 6 8.86 -17.44 13.76
CA PRO A 6 8.22 -16.15 14.02
C PRO A 6 7.30 -16.23 15.26
N PRO A 7 7.15 -15.15 16.03
CA PRO A 7 6.23 -15.09 17.15
C PRO A 7 4.79 -15.41 16.70
N PRO A 8 3.91 -15.88 17.59
CA PRO A 8 2.59 -16.44 17.24
C PRO A 8 1.67 -15.49 16.45
N GLY A 9 1.90 -14.17 16.53
CA GLY A 9 1.16 -13.14 15.77
C GLY A 9 1.67 -12.95 14.32
N ASP A 10 2.94 -13.21 14.05
CA ASP A 10 3.58 -12.97 12.74
C ASP A 10 3.16 -14.00 11.67
N ILE A 11 2.59 -15.12 12.08
CA ILE A 11 2.21 -16.23 11.19
C ILE A 11 1.12 -15.79 10.20
N LEU A 12 0.21 -14.89 10.61
CA LEU A 12 -0.95 -14.48 9.80
C LEU A 12 -0.60 -13.51 8.67
N TYR A 13 0.48 -12.73 8.81
CA TYR A 13 0.94 -11.85 7.74
C TYR A 13 1.99 -12.51 6.84
N GLY A 14 2.57 -13.63 7.30
CA GLY A 14 3.46 -14.47 6.53
C GLY A 14 4.84 -13.86 6.31
N CYS A 15 5.50 -14.32 5.25
CA CYS A 15 6.78 -13.80 4.80
C CYS A 15 6.84 -13.75 3.29
N GLY A 16 7.66 -12.85 2.76
CA GLY A 16 7.84 -12.65 1.33
C GLY A 16 9.20 -12.06 1.03
N PHE A 17 9.51 -11.90 -0.25
CA PHE A 17 10.71 -11.19 -0.66
C PHE A 17 10.53 -9.69 -0.43
N ARG A 18 11.56 -9.05 0.12
CA ARG A 18 11.60 -7.61 0.27
C ARG A 18 11.74 -6.98 -1.12
N LEU A 19 10.84 -6.06 -1.42
CA LEU A 19 10.87 -5.24 -2.62
C LEU A 19 11.18 -3.78 -2.25
N GLN A 20 11.83 -3.07 -3.16
CA GLN A 20 12.00 -1.63 -3.12
C GLN A 20 11.69 -1.10 -4.52
N ASP A 21 10.68 -0.23 -4.63
CA ASP A 21 10.20 0.30 -5.92
C ASP A 21 9.84 -0.80 -6.94
N GLY A 22 9.37 -1.95 -6.44
CA GLY A 22 9.05 -3.14 -7.24
C GLY A 22 10.22 -4.10 -7.49
N ASP A 23 11.45 -3.70 -7.18
CA ASP A 23 12.65 -4.51 -7.40
C ASP A 23 13.01 -5.37 -6.20
N LEU A 24 13.49 -6.59 -6.46
CA LEU A 24 13.99 -7.50 -5.43
C LEU A 24 15.22 -6.93 -4.74
N VAL A 25 15.16 -6.78 -3.42
CA VAL A 25 16.30 -6.36 -2.62
C VAL A 25 17.17 -7.57 -2.31
N LEU A 26 18.45 -7.50 -2.64
CA LEU A 26 19.42 -8.57 -2.36
C LEU A 26 20.21 -8.29 -1.08
N ALA A 27 20.72 -9.35 -0.45
CA ALA A 27 21.65 -9.23 0.66
C ALA A 27 22.93 -8.49 0.24
N ALA A 28 23.52 -7.75 1.18
CA ALA A 28 24.70 -6.91 0.89
C ALA A 28 25.96 -7.69 0.52
N ASP A 29 26.01 -9.01 0.75
CA ASP A 29 27.14 -9.86 0.36
C ASP A 29 27.05 -10.20 -1.15
N PRO A 30 27.91 -9.63 -2.01
CA PRO A 30 27.86 -9.88 -3.45
C PRO A 30 28.21 -11.32 -3.83
N ARG A 31 28.77 -12.13 -2.93
CA ARG A 31 29.06 -13.56 -3.17
C ARG A 31 27.86 -14.46 -2.88
N LYS A 32 26.84 -13.92 -2.20
CA LYS A 32 25.60 -14.59 -1.83
C LYS A 32 24.46 -13.61 -2.07
N ALA A 33 24.18 -13.38 -3.35
CA ALA A 33 23.08 -12.55 -3.85
C ALA A 33 21.72 -13.20 -3.53
N GLU A 34 21.46 -13.41 -2.25
CA GLU A 34 20.23 -13.99 -1.72
C GLU A 34 19.19 -12.89 -1.56
N PRO A 35 17.93 -13.11 -1.99
CA PRO A 35 16.85 -12.16 -1.74
C PRO A 35 16.67 -11.92 -0.23
N GLN A 36 16.51 -10.65 0.14
CA GLN A 36 16.10 -10.30 1.50
C GLN A 36 14.64 -10.71 1.71
N MET A 37 14.35 -11.19 2.92
CA MET A 37 12.99 -11.54 3.33
C MET A 37 12.39 -10.42 4.17
N VAL A 38 11.08 -10.22 4.03
CA VAL A 38 10.26 -9.40 4.91
C VAL A 38 9.21 -10.29 5.57
N HIS A 39 8.90 -10.02 6.84
CA HIS A 39 8.07 -10.87 7.70
C HIS A 39 7.00 -10.04 8.41
N GLY A 40 5.94 -10.70 8.86
CA GLY A 40 4.98 -10.09 9.79
C GLY A 40 4.29 -8.88 9.18
N LEU A 41 4.02 -7.86 10.00
CA LEU A 41 3.29 -6.65 9.59
C LEU A 41 3.94 -5.94 8.40
N ALA A 42 5.27 -5.89 8.35
CA ALA A 42 5.99 -5.27 7.22
C ALA A 42 5.76 -6.02 5.89
N ASN A 43 5.54 -7.34 5.93
CA ASN A 43 5.17 -8.10 4.72
C ASN A 43 3.74 -7.77 4.27
N LEU A 44 2.83 -7.54 5.22
CA LEU A 44 1.48 -7.08 4.90
C LEU A 44 1.54 -5.67 4.28
N GLU A 45 2.21 -4.72 4.92
CA GLU A 45 2.37 -3.35 4.42
C GLU A 45 2.89 -3.34 2.98
N GLN A 46 3.97 -4.09 2.72
CA GLN A 46 4.50 -4.22 1.37
C GLN A 46 3.46 -4.81 0.39
N ALA A 47 2.73 -5.86 0.78
CA ALA A 47 1.72 -6.46 -0.07
C ALA A 47 0.56 -5.51 -0.39
N LEU A 48 0.10 -4.71 0.58
CA LEU A 48 -0.95 -3.71 0.38
C LEU A 48 -0.45 -2.56 -0.51
N THR A 49 0.77 -2.08 -0.30
CA THR A 49 1.41 -1.07 -1.16
C THR A 49 1.50 -1.57 -2.60
N LEU A 50 2.03 -2.77 -2.84
CA LEU A 50 2.13 -3.35 -4.19
C LEU A 50 0.75 -3.46 -4.85
N ARG A 51 -0.27 -3.86 -4.08
CA ARG A 51 -1.62 -3.99 -4.59
C ARG A 51 -2.20 -2.66 -5.05
N LEU A 52 -1.91 -1.57 -4.33
CA LEU A 52 -2.38 -0.24 -4.69
C LEU A 52 -1.59 0.40 -5.84
N LEU A 53 -0.29 0.08 -5.96
CA LEU A 53 0.56 0.56 -7.05
C LEU A 53 0.36 -0.21 -8.36
N THR A 54 -0.22 -1.40 -8.31
CA THR A 54 -0.47 -2.22 -9.50
C THR A 54 -1.75 -1.75 -10.19
N PRO A 55 -1.74 -1.41 -11.49
CA PRO A 55 -2.97 -1.07 -12.20
C PRO A 55 -3.92 -2.27 -12.25
N PHE A 56 -5.22 -2.02 -12.03
CA PHE A 56 -6.22 -3.08 -11.99
C PHE A 56 -6.24 -3.96 -13.25
N GLY A 57 -6.23 -5.28 -13.04
CA GLY A 57 -6.30 -6.28 -14.10
C GLY A 57 -5.02 -6.50 -14.89
N THR A 58 -3.89 -5.90 -14.47
CA THR A 58 -2.59 -6.10 -15.13
C THR A 58 -1.79 -7.28 -14.61
N ASP A 59 -2.18 -7.86 -13.47
CA ASP A 59 -1.58 -9.10 -12.97
C ASP A 59 -1.99 -10.29 -13.87
N PRO A 60 -1.02 -11.03 -14.44
CA PRO A 60 -1.31 -12.08 -15.41
C PRO A 60 -1.98 -13.33 -14.79
N LEU A 61 -1.92 -13.49 -13.48
CA LEU A 61 -2.47 -14.64 -12.75
C LEU A 61 -3.74 -14.27 -11.97
N ASN A 62 -3.95 -12.98 -11.67
CA ASN A 62 -5.08 -12.49 -10.90
C ASN A 62 -5.65 -11.20 -11.51
N ALA A 63 -6.59 -11.34 -12.44
CA ALA A 63 -7.26 -10.20 -13.08
C ALA A 63 -8.07 -9.30 -12.11
N GLY A 64 -8.33 -9.75 -10.87
CA GLY A 64 -8.97 -8.94 -9.83
C GLY A 64 -7.98 -8.16 -8.95
N TYR A 65 -6.67 -8.25 -9.25
CA TYR A 65 -5.62 -7.56 -8.52
C TYR A 65 -5.38 -6.16 -9.07
N GLY A 66 -4.91 -5.26 -8.21
CA GLY A 66 -4.61 -3.87 -8.55
C GLY A 66 -5.71 -2.87 -8.17
N LEU A 67 -5.41 -1.60 -8.38
CA LEU A 67 -6.26 -0.45 -8.12
C LEU A 67 -6.77 0.16 -9.45
N ASP A 68 -8.07 0.44 -9.55
CA ASP A 68 -8.67 1.06 -10.75
C ASP A 68 -9.00 2.53 -10.54
N VAL A 69 -8.03 3.42 -10.71
CA VAL A 69 -8.25 4.88 -10.57
C VAL A 69 -8.60 5.58 -11.88
N ARG A 70 -8.70 4.84 -13.00
CA ARG A 70 -8.88 5.43 -14.33
C ARG A 70 -10.14 6.28 -14.42
N GLY A 71 -11.23 5.82 -13.81
CA GLY A 71 -12.48 6.56 -13.75
C GLY A 71 -12.35 7.92 -13.06
N ALA A 72 -11.51 8.02 -12.03
CA ALA A 72 -11.30 9.27 -11.31
C ALA A 72 -10.57 10.35 -12.15
N PHE A 73 -9.70 9.94 -13.07
CA PHE A 73 -8.88 10.86 -13.88
C PHE A 73 -9.37 11.09 -15.31
N THR A 74 -10.17 10.18 -15.88
CA THR A 74 -10.64 10.28 -17.26
C THR A 74 -11.98 11.00 -17.40
N GLY A 75 -12.77 11.10 -16.33
CA GLY A 75 -14.01 11.87 -16.32
C GLY A 75 -13.78 13.37 -16.10
N ALA A 76 -14.74 14.19 -16.54
CA ALA A 76 -14.80 15.63 -16.22
C ALA A 76 -15.28 15.84 -14.77
N HIS A 77 -14.50 15.35 -13.81
CA HIS A 77 -14.79 15.42 -12.39
C HIS A 77 -14.16 16.67 -11.77
N ASP A 78 -14.85 17.27 -10.81
CA ASP A 78 -14.17 18.19 -9.91
C ASP A 78 -13.23 17.42 -8.97
N ARG A 79 -12.30 18.15 -8.34
CA ARG A 79 -11.30 17.58 -7.43
C ARG A 79 -11.93 16.75 -6.31
N ARG A 80 -13.04 17.21 -5.75
CA ARG A 80 -13.76 16.51 -4.68
C ARG A 80 -14.26 15.15 -5.17
N THR A 81 -14.92 15.12 -6.32
CA THR A 81 -15.48 13.90 -6.92
C THR A 81 -14.37 12.91 -7.27
N ALA A 82 -13.24 13.39 -7.82
CA ALA A 82 -12.08 12.54 -8.07
C ALA A 82 -11.54 11.89 -6.78
N LYS A 83 -11.40 12.66 -5.69
CA LYS A 83 -10.98 12.11 -4.38
C LYS A 83 -11.95 11.06 -3.84
N GLU A 84 -13.26 11.27 -3.96
CA GLU A 84 -14.26 10.27 -3.53
C GLU A 84 -14.18 8.98 -4.35
N LEU A 85 -13.96 9.08 -5.67
CA LEU A 85 -13.78 7.92 -6.53
C LEU A 85 -12.50 7.14 -6.18
N ILE A 86 -11.37 7.85 -5.96
CA ILE A 86 -10.13 7.22 -5.50
C ILE A 86 -10.37 6.52 -4.16
N ARG A 87 -11.04 7.16 -3.20
CA ARG A 87 -11.35 6.58 -1.90
C ARG A 87 -12.18 5.31 -2.04
N LEU A 88 -13.23 5.32 -2.86
CA LEU A 88 -14.06 4.16 -3.11
C LEU A 88 -13.25 2.98 -3.66
N GLU A 89 -12.38 3.23 -4.64
CA GLU A 89 -11.57 2.18 -5.27
C GLU A 89 -10.46 1.67 -4.34
N VAL A 90 -9.87 2.53 -3.51
CA VAL A 90 -8.95 2.11 -2.44
C VAL A 90 -9.65 1.17 -1.46
N VAL A 91 -10.83 1.57 -0.95
CA VAL A 91 -11.60 0.76 0.00
C VAL A 91 -11.98 -0.59 -0.62
N ARG A 92 -12.45 -0.59 -1.87
CA ARG A 92 -12.79 -1.81 -2.61
C ARG A 92 -11.58 -2.72 -2.83
N THR A 93 -10.44 -2.14 -3.22
CA THR A 93 -9.20 -2.87 -3.50
C THR A 93 -8.66 -3.54 -2.24
N LEU A 94 -8.52 -2.78 -1.15
CA LEU A 94 -7.96 -3.30 0.10
C LEU A 94 -8.95 -4.17 0.87
N GLY A 95 -10.25 -3.87 0.83
CA GLY A 95 -11.30 -4.65 1.49
C GLY A 95 -11.46 -6.07 0.93
N SER A 96 -10.82 -6.37 -0.21
CA SER A 96 -10.76 -7.73 -0.75
C SER A 96 -9.46 -8.49 -0.39
N ASP A 97 -8.56 -7.89 0.40
CA ASP A 97 -7.46 -8.63 1.03
C ASP A 97 -7.97 -9.30 2.32
N PRO A 98 -7.87 -10.64 2.47
CA PRO A 98 -8.43 -11.34 3.62
C PRO A 98 -7.77 -11.01 4.97
N ARG A 99 -6.62 -10.31 4.96
CA ARG A 99 -5.91 -9.88 6.17
C ARG A 99 -6.37 -8.50 6.64
N VAL A 100 -7.06 -7.74 5.78
CA VAL A 100 -7.65 -6.44 6.09
C VAL A 100 -9.05 -6.67 6.64
N ARG A 101 -9.33 -6.09 7.81
CA ARG A 101 -10.66 -6.07 8.41
C ARG A 101 -11.44 -4.86 7.91
N GLU A 102 -10.81 -3.68 7.96
CA GLU A 102 -11.45 -2.42 7.62
C GLU A 102 -10.41 -1.39 7.13
N VAL A 103 -10.81 -0.54 6.18
CA VAL A 103 -10.07 0.68 5.83
C VAL A 103 -10.65 1.81 6.66
N THR A 104 -9.93 2.23 7.69
CA THR A 104 -10.43 3.19 8.67
C THR A 104 -10.25 4.63 8.22
N GLU A 105 -9.27 4.91 7.37
CA GLU A 105 -8.97 6.27 6.90
C GLU A 105 -8.33 6.28 5.52
N VAL A 106 -8.69 7.28 4.70
CA VAL A 106 -8.05 7.59 3.42
C VAL A 106 -7.87 9.12 3.34
N LEU A 107 -6.62 9.56 3.53
CA LEU A 107 -6.22 10.97 3.51
C LEU A 107 -5.41 11.28 2.26
N PHE A 108 -5.59 12.48 1.74
CA PHE A 108 -4.89 13.00 0.56
C PHE A 108 -3.93 14.12 0.98
N ASP A 109 -2.92 14.40 0.15
CA ASP A 109 -1.89 15.43 0.42
C ASP A 109 -2.41 16.82 0.81
N ASP A 110 -3.60 17.19 0.35
CA ASP A 110 -4.28 18.44 0.62
C ASP A 110 -5.15 18.44 1.89
N ASP A 111 -5.30 17.29 2.55
CA ASP A 111 -6.05 17.19 3.80
C ASP A 111 -5.18 17.64 4.98
N PRO A 112 -5.67 18.50 5.90
CA PRO A 112 -4.85 19.00 7.02
C PRO A 112 -4.27 17.90 7.93
N GLN A 113 -5.00 16.78 8.05
CA GLN A 113 -4.59 15.64 8.86
C GLN A 113 -3.46 14.85 8.20
N PHE A 114 -3.37 14.85 6.86
CA PHE A 114 -2.35 14.11 6.12
C PHE A 114 -0.95 14.57 6.50
N VAL A 115 -0.70 15.88 6.44
CA VAL A 115 0.63 16.46 6.74
C VAL A 115 1.07 16.08 8.15
N THR A 116 0.14 16.15 9.11
CA THR A 116 0.42 15.78 10.51
C THR A 116 0.83 14.32 10.64
N GLN A 117 0.10 13.41 9.99
CA GLN A 117 0.37 11.97 10.08
C GLN A 117 1.64 11.55 9.33
N VAL A 118 1.85 12.05 8.11
CA VAL A 118 3.03 11.70 7.30
C VAL A 118 4.31 12.17 7.98
N LEU A 119 4.32 13.38 8.56
CA LEU A 119 5.46 13.88 9.32
C LEU A 119 5.71 13.05 10.58
N ALA A 120 4.66 12.65 11.30
CA ALA A 120 4.79 11.79 12.48
C ALA A 120 5.37 10.40 12.13
N ALA A 121 5.09 9.88 10.94
CA ALA A 121 5.64 8.64 10.41
C ALA A 121 7.06 8.79 9.81
N GLY A 122 7.63 10.00 9.82
CA GLY A 122 8.95 10.29 9.23
C GLY A 122 8.96 10.35 7.69
N GLY A 123 7.78 10.38 7.07
CA GLY A 123 7.63 10.58 5.63
C GLY A 123 7.80 12.04 5.22
N ARG A 124 7.71 12.29 3.90
CA ARG A 124 7.75 13.63 3.33
C ARG A 124 6.51 13.86 2.49
N PRO A 125 5.63 14.81 2.87
CA PRO A 125 4.58 15.29 1.99
C PRO A 125 5.22 15.82 0.70
N SER A 126 4.73 15.37 -0.45
CA SER A 126 5.13 15.91 -1.74
C SER A 126 4.40 17.21 -2.04
N ASP A 127 5.03 18.06 -2.85
CA ASP A 127 4.35 19.24 -3.40
C ASP A 127 3.22 18.78 -4.32
N HIS A 128 2.02 19.32 -4.09
CA HIS A 128 0.82 18.98 -4.84
C HIS A 128 1.01 19.20 -6.35
N ARG A 129 0.74 18.15 -7.15
CA ARG A 129 0.69 18.21 -8.61
C ARG A 129 -0.73 17.92 -9.09
N THR A 130 -1.18 18.61 -10.13
CA THR A 130 -2.59 18.61 -10.56
C THR A 130 -3.16 17.24 -10.97
N ARG A 131 -2.31 16.23 -11.16
CA ARG A 131 -2.67 14.86 -11.60
C ARG A 131 -2.00 13.75 -10.80
N GLN A 132 -1.37 14.09 -9.68
CA GLN A 132 -0.73 13.13 -8.80
C GLN A 132 -1.15 13.46 -7.38
N TRP A 133 -1.66 12.46 -6.68
CA TRP A 133 -2.09 12.57 -5.30
C TRP A 133 -1.24 11.66 -4.43
N GLN A 134 -0.66 12.18 -3.37
CA GLN A 134 -0.24 11.29 -2.29
C GLN A 134 -1.46 10.90 -1.46
N VAL A 135 -1.60 9.59 -1.23
CA VAL A 135 -2.71 9.02 -0.48
C VAL A 135 -2.15 8.18 0.65
N LEU A 136 -2.50 8.56 1.87
CA LEU A 136 -2.24 7.77 3.08
C LEU A 136 -3.50 6.97 3.39
N VAL A 137 -3.35 5.65 3.46
CA VAL A 137 -4.46 4.73 3.74
C VAL A 137 -4.17 4.01 5.04
N THR A 138 -5.06 4.16 6.02
CA THR A 138 -4.97 3.46 7.31
C THR A 138 -5.95 2.30 7.32
N VAL A 139 -5.46 1.13 7.70
CA VAL A 139 -6.24 -0.11 7.77
C VAL A 139 -6.16 -0.72 9.16
N GLU A 140 -7.27 -1.30 9.59
CA GLU A 140 -7.30 -2.26 10.68
C GLU A 140 -7.26 -3.68 10.08
N THR A 141 -6.40 -4.51 10.64
CA THR A 141 -6.24 -5.91 10.24
C THR A 141 -7.20 -6.83 11.01
N VAL A 142 -7.36 -8.07 10.55
CA VAL A 142 -8.13 -9.10 11.26
C VAL A 142 -7.56 -9.46 12.65
N GLN A 143 -6.33 -9.04 12.97
CA GLN A 143 -5.74 -9.18 14.29
C GLN A 143 -5.91 -7.94 15.18
N ASN A 144 -6.70 -6.95 14.75
CA ASN A 144 -6.88 -5.64 15.42
C ASN A 144 -5.56 -4.84 15.53
N VAL A 145 -4.64 -5.05 14.58
CA VAL A 145 -3.44 -4.21 14.41
C VAL A 145 -3.77 -3.16 13.38
N THR A 146 -3.48 -1.89 13.69
CA THR A 146 -3.59 -0.78 12.75
C THR A 146 -2.25 -0.55 12.07
N THR A 147 -2.26 -0.38 10.74
CA THR A 147 -1.10 0.06 9.95
C THR A 147 -1.54 1.02 8.86
N SER A 148 -0.60 1.79 8.33
CA SER A 148 -0.85 2.74 7.25
C SER A 148 0.11 2.54 6.10
N VAL A 149 -0.38 2.70 4.88
CA VAL A 149 0.42 2.67 3.65
C VAL A 149 0.30 4.02 2.95
N LEU A 150 1.44 4.56 2.50
CA LEU A 150 1.52 5.78 1.72
C LEU A 150 1.83 5.43 0.27
N ILE A 151 1.02 5.92 -0.66
CA ILE A 151 1.18 5.69 -2.09
C ILE A 151 1.06 7.00 -2.86
N ASP A 152 1.66 7.04 -4.04
CA ASP A 152 1.37 8.02 -5.08
C ASP A 152 0.32 7.44 -6.04
N VAL A 153 -0.76 8.18 -6.25
CA VAL A 153 -1.84 7.83 -7.19
C VAL A 153 -1.79 8.79 -8.37
N GLU A 154 -1.54 8.25 -9.55
CA GLU A 154 -1.48 8.97 -10.83
C GLU A 154 -2.18 8.18 -11.94
N PHE A 155 -2.51 8.88 -13.04
CA PHE A 155 -3.03 8.30 -14.28
C PHE A 155 -2.45 9.01 -15.50
#